data_AF-A0A5A7YHK3-F1
#
_entry.id   AF-A0A5A7YHK3-F1
#
_cell.length_a   1.000
_cell.length_b   1.000
_cell.length_c   1.000
_cell.angle_alpha   90.00
_cell.angle_beta   90.00
_cell.angle_gamma   90.00
#
_symmetry.space_group_name_H-M   'P 1'
#
loop_
_entity.id
_entity.type
_entity.pdbx_description
1 polymer ?
#
loop_
_entity_poly.entity_id
_entity_poly.type
_entity_poly.pdbx_seq_one_letter_code
_entity_poly.pdbx_strand_id
1 'polypeptide(L)'
;MTFVGACLKGDAILSDIDDWVDDWHEVDFSGDEPTLYEFLGFTPEEGKLWVEKPASLGAIVAAHKLRTPVEKVLLAQESYDLAARSVSAEDASDVLGWLLDRGRIGPRAS
;
A
#
# COMPACT_ATOMS: atom_id res chain seq x y z
N MET A 1 16.72 8.77 -2.40
CA MET A 1 15.77 8.71 -1.26
C MET A 1 14.44 8.28 -1.83
N THR A 2 13.68 7.40 -1.18
CA THR A 2 12.40 6.88 -1.74
C THR A 2 11.21 7.58 -1.10
N PHE A 3 10.03 7.52 -1.75
CA PHE A 3 8.78 8.07 -1.22
C PHE A 3 8.45 7.49 0.17
N VAL A 4 8.47 6.15 0.30
CA VAL A 4 8.27 5.47 1.59
C VAL A 4 9.28 5.97 2.62
N GLY A 5 10.55 6.13 2.23
CA GLY A 5 11.59 6.66 3.11
C GLY A 5 11.32 8.09 3.57
N ALA A 6 10.77 8.94 2.70
CA ALA A 6 10.35 10.30 3.01
C ALA A 6 9.14 10.31 3.98
N CYS A 7 8.14 9.46 3.75
CA CYS A 7 7.01 9.31 4.67
C CYS A 7 7.45 8.86 6.06
N LEU A 8 8.41 7.93 6.15
CA LEU A 8 8.93 7.45 7.44
C LEU A 8 9.68 8.53 8.23
N LYS A 9 10.30 9.50 7.55
CA LYS A 9 10.99 10.64 8.17
C LYS A 9 10.05 11.80 8.48
N GLY A 10 8.86 11.82 7.89
CA GLY A 10 7.91 12.94 7.98
C GLY A 10 8.21 14.06 6.98
N ASP A 11 9.02 13.79 5.95
CA ASP A 11 9.34 14.72 4.87
C ASP A 11 8.30 14.71 3.74
N ALA A 12 7.42 13.70 3.71
CA ALA A 12 6.31 13.56 2.76
C ALA A 12 5.09 12.94 3.43
N ILE A 13 3.90 13.20 2.90
CA ILE A 13 2.62 12.59 3.31
C ILE A 13 2.07 11.70 2.19
N LEU A 14 1.07 10.87 2.52
CA LEU A 14 0.48 9.93 1.57
C LEU A 14 -0.11 10.62 0.32
N SER A 15 -0.61 11.85 0.47
CA SER A 15 -1.18 12.64 -0.62
C SER A 15 -0.14 13.17 -1.60
N ASP A 16 1.15 13.19 -1.23
CA ASP A 16 2.22 13.65 -2.13
C ASP A 16 2.59 12.56 -3.16
N ILE A 17 1.94 11.39 -3.13
CA ILE A 17 2.28 10.26 -4.01
C ILE A 17 2.20 10.64 -5.50
N ASP A 18 1.21 11.44 -5.90
CA ASP A 18 1.06 11.90 -7.28
C ASP A 18 2.24 12.80 -7.69
N ASP A 19 2.68 13.72 -6.82
CA ASP A 19 3.85 14.57 -7.07
C ASP A 19 5.13 13.74 -7.23
N TRP A 20 5.29 12.65 -6.48
CA TRP A 20 6.43 11.75 -6.61
C TRP A 20 6.37 10.90 -7.89
N VAL A 21 5.17 10.53 -8.34
CA VAL A 21 5.00 9.86 -9.64
C VAL A 21 5.34 10.82 -10.77
N ASP A 22 4.91 12.07 -10.69
CA ASP A 22 5.24 13.10 -11.68
C ASP A 22 6.75 13.38 -11.70
N ASP A 23 7.39 13.55 -10.53
CA ASP A 23 8.84 13.72 -10.42
C ASP A 23 9.60 12.55 -11.06
N TRP A 24 9.13 11.30 -10.87
CA TRP A 24 9.74 10.14 -11.54
C TRP A 24 9.65 10.22 -13.07
N HIS A 25 8.59 10.81 -13.65
CA HIS A 25 8.48 11.00 -15.10
C HIS A 25 9.32 12.18 -15.62
N GLU A 26 9.56 13.20 -14.79
CA GLU A 26 10.26 14.42 -15.17
C GLU A 26 11.78 14.37 -14.90
N VAL A 27 12.21 13.53 -13.95
CA VAL A 27 13.62 13.39 -13.59
C VAL A 27 14.40 12.66 -14.67
N ASP A 28 15.45 13.31 -15.17
CA ASP A 28 16.47 12.66 -16.01
C ASP A 28 17.43 11.86 -15.12
N PHE A 29 17.22 10.55 -15.06
CA PHE A 29 18.08 9.66 -14.29
C PHE A 29 19.46 9.58 -14.95
N SER A 30 20.46 10.14 -14.28
CA SER A 30 21.86 10.01 -14.69
C SER A 30 22.37 8.58 -14.42
N GLY A 31 22.00 7.62 -15.26
CA GLY A 31 22.39 6.22 -15.13
C GLY A 31 21.28 5.24 -15.51
N ASP A 32 21.23 4.12 -14.80
CA ASP A 32 20.13 3.15 -14.93
C ASP A 32 18.88 3.73 -14.28
N GLU A 33 17.81 3.89 -15.07
CA GLU A 33 16.53 4.40 -14.60
C GLU A 33 15.87 3.38 -13.65
N PRO A 34 15.66 3.74 -12.37
CA PRO A 34 14.98 2.85 -11.45
C PRO A 34 13.53 2.70 -11.89
N THR A 35 12.96 1.52 -11.68
CA THR A 35 11.52 1.36 -11.87
C THR A 35 10.75 2.28 -10.91
N LEU A 36 9.54 2.69 -11.28
CA LEU A 36 8.67 3.50 -10.41
C LEU A 36 8.54 2.88 -9.00
N TYR A 37 8.42 1.54 -8.91
CA TYR A 37 8.34 0.85 -7.63
C TYR A 37 9.60 1.02 -6.79
N GLU A 38 10.78 0.95 -7.40
CA GLU A 38 12.05 1.18 -6.70
C GLU A 38 12.20 2.64 -6.27
N PHE A 39 11.76 3.59 -7.10
CA PHE A 39 11.76 5.01 -6.77
C PHE A 39 10.83 5.32 -5.58
N LEU A 40 9.63 4.74 -5.58
CA LEU A 40 8.68 4.86 -4.47
C LEU A 40 9.14 4.09 -3.22
N GLY A 41 10.00 3.08 -3.39
CA GLY A 41 10.52 2.23 -2.31
C GLY A 41 9.61 1.05 -1.97
N PHE A 42 8.83 0.59 -2.95
CA PHE A 42 7.99 -0.60 -2.85
C PHE A 42 8.77 -1.85 -3.23
N THR A 43 8.39 -2.96 -2.61
CA THR A 43 8.66 -4.28 -3.18
C THR A 43 7.80 -4.51 -4.43
N PRO A 44 8.18 -5.45 -5.33
CA PRO A 44 7.37 -5.76 -6.51
C PRO A 44 5.93 -6.20 -6.19
N GLU A 45 5.71 -6.81 -5.01
CA GLU A 45 4.39 -7.24 -4.56
C GLU A 45 3.54 -6.06 -4.06
N GLU A 46 4.16 -5.13 -3.33
CA GLU A 46 3.51 -3.89 -2.89
C GLU A 46 3.17 -2.98 -4.08
N GLY A 47 4.04 -2.91 -5.09
CA GLY A 47 3.76 -2.18 -6.32
C GLY A 47 2.52 -2.71 -7.05
N LYS A 48 2.39 -4.04 -7.19
CA LYS A 48 1.19 -4.66 -7.77
C LYS A 48 -0.06 -4.37 -6.95
N LEU A 49 0.03 -4.55 -5.63
CA LEU A 49 -1.08 -4.28 -4.71
C LEU A 49 -1.55 -2.81 -4.80
N TRP A 50 -0.62 -1.86 -4.86
CA TRP A 50 -0.94 -0.45 -4.96
C TRP A 50 -1.63 -0.11 -6.29
N VAL A 51 -1.13 -0.65 -7.41
CA VAL A 51 -1.76 -0.48 -8.74
C VAL A 51 -3.18 -1.05 -8.75
N GLU A 52 -3.39 -2.22 -8.15
CA GLU A 52 -4.72 -2.83 -8.07
C GLU A 52 -5.65 -2.09 -7.09
N LYS A 53 -5.10 -1.58 -5.99
CA LYS A 53 -5.83 -0.93 -4.89
C LYS A 53 -5.04 0.27 -4.35
N PRO A 54 -5.22 1.48 -4.91
CA PRO A 54 -4.49 2.68 -4.48
C PRO A 54 -4.64 3.03 -2.99
N ALA A 55 -5.79 2.70 -2.40
CA ALA A 55 -6.06 2.88 -0.97
C ALA A 55 -5.13 2.07 -0.04
N SER A 56 -4.41 1.06 -0.56
CA SER A 56 -3.44 0.27 0.20
C SER A 56 -2.14 1.04 0.54
N LEU A 57 -1.93 2.22 -0.04
CA LEU A 57 -0.72 3.03 0.16
C LEU A 57 -0.41 3.28 1.64
N GLY A 58 -1.43 3.61 2.44
CA GLY A 58 -1.27 3.81 3.88
C GLY A 58 -0.81 2.53 4.60
N ALA A 59 -1.34 1.37 4.20
CA ALA A 59 -0.95 0.08 4.75
C ALA A 59 0.49 -0.30 4.35
N ILE A 60 0.92 0.03 3.12
CA ILE A 60 2.29 -0.18 2.65
C ILE A 60 3.27 0.65 3.50
N VAL A 61 3.03 1.95 3.66
CA VAL A 61 3.90 2.80 4.49
C VAL A 61 3.93 2.31 5.95
N ALA A 62 2.78 1.90 6.51
CA ALA A 62 2.70 1.32 7.85
C ALA A 62 3.46 -0.02 7.96
N ALA A 63 3.40 -0.88 6.95
CA ALA A 63 4.11 -2.14 6.87
C ALA A 63 5.63 -1.95 6.95
N HIS A 64 6.15 -0.97 6.20
CA HIS A 64 7.56 -0.57 6.26
C HIS A 64 7.94 -0.02 7.64
N LYS A 65 7.10 0.84 8.23
CA LYS A 65 7.31 1.39 9.58
C LYS A 65 7.37 0.29 10.65
N LEU A 66 6.49 -0.69 10.55
CA LEU A 66 6.34 -1.79 11.50
C LEU A 66 7.23 -3.00 11.18
N ARG A 67 7.99 -2.94 10.08
CA ARG A 67 8.79 -4.07 9.54
C ARG A 67 7.98 -5.37 9.46
N THR A 68 6.74 -5.25 9.04
CA THR A 68 5.76 -6.32 8.99
C THR A 68 5.21 -6.42 7.57
N PRO A 69 4.94 -7.62 7.02
CA PRO A 69 4.36 -7.75 5.68
C PRO A 69 3.04 -6.98 5.55
N VAL A 70 2.84 -6.30 4.42
CA VAL A 70 1.64 -5.48 4.15
C VAL A 70 0.34 -6.27 4.30
N GLU A 71 0.34 -7.55 3.94
CA GLU A 71 -0.82 -8.44 4.10
C GLU A 71 -1.26 -8.55 5.57
N LYS A 72 -0.31 -8.64 6.51
CA LYS A 72 -0.62 -8.70 7.94
C LYS A 72 -1.15 -7.36 8.45
N VAL A 73 -0.64 -6.25 7.92
CA VAL A 73 -1.12 -4.90 8.27
C VAL A 73 -2.54 -4.70 7.76
N LEU A 74 -2.83 -5.10 6.52
CA LEU A 74 -4.18 -5.05 5.94
C LEU A 74 -5.15 -5.91 6.73
N LEU A 75 -4.80 -7.17 7.04
CA LEU A 75 -5.65 -8.04 7.86
C LEU A 75 -5.90 -7.46 9.26
N ALA A 76 -4.89 -6.84 9.88
CA ALA A 76 -5.05 -6.19 11.17
C ALA A 76 -5.92 -4.93 11.08
N GLN A 77 -5.78 -4.15 10.00
CA GLN A 77 -6.65 -3.00 9.73
C GLN A 77 -8.07 -3.45 9.48
N GLU A 78 -8.33 -4.48 8.68
CA GLU A 78 -9.67 -5.05 8.47
C GLU A 78 -10.26 -5.64 9.75
N SER A 79 -9.44 -6.19 10.64
CA SER A 79 -9.89 -6.65 11.96
C SER A 79 -10.30 -5.47 12.85
N TYR A 80 -9.55 -4.37 12.78
CA TYR A 80 -9.88 -3.11 13.46
C TYR A 80 -11.07 -2.40 12.80
N ASP A 81 -11.19 -2.47 11.48
CA ASP A 81 -12.30 -1.97 10.69
C ASP A 81 -13.54 -2.80 11.04
N LEU A 82 -13.53 -4.14 11.02
CA LEU A 82 -14.65 -4.96 11.52
C LEU A 82 -15.02 -4.64 12.97
N ALA A 83 -14.05 -4.32 13.82
CA ALA A 83 -14.30 -3.88 15.19
C ALA A 83 -14.87 -2.44 15.28
N ALA A 84 -14.46 -1.56 14.36
CA ALA A 84 -14.93 -0.17 14.23
C ALA A 84 -16.25 -0.07 13.44
N ARG A 85 -16.55 -1.02 12.55
CA ARG A 85 -17.72 -1.18 11.66
C ARG A 85 -19.00 -1.54 12.42
N SER A 86 -19.03 -1.38 13.73
CA SER A 86 -20.27 -0.93 14.35
C SER A 86 -20.64 0.50 13.93
N VAL A 87 -19.74 1.24 13.24
CA VAL A 87 -19.88 2.57 12.66
C VAL A 87 -19.01 2.72 11.36
N SER A 88 -19.61 2.53 10.17
CA SER A 88 -19.19 3.02 8.81
C SER A 88 -18.00 2.34 8.06
N ALA A 89 -18.26 1.82 6.85
CA ALA A 89 -17.61 0.59 6.33
C ALA A 89 -17.46 0.42 4.79
N GLU A 90 -17.31 1.44 3.96
CA GLU A 90 -17.54 1.26 2.50
C GLU A 90 -16.29 0.83 1.70
N ASP A 91 -15.15 1.53 1.83
CA ASP A 91 -13.97 1.29 0.98
C ASP A 91 -13.22 -0.03 1.26
N ALA A 92 -13.00 -0.38 2.54
CA ALA A 92 -12.25 -1.59 2.88
C ALA A 92 -13.03 -2.89 2.55
N SER A 93 -14.35 -2.81 2.30
CA SER A 93 -15.15 -3.99 1.98
C SER A 93 -14.95 -4.46 0.53
N ASP A 94 -14.59 -3.54 -0.37
CA ASP A 94 -14.37 -3.82 -1.79
C ASP A 94 -13.04 -4.56 -2.04
N VAL A 95 -12.04 -4.29 -1.19
CA VAL A 95 -10.73 -4.95 -1.27
C VAL A 95 -10.80 -6.41 -0.80
N LEU A 96 -11.50 -6.65 0.30
CA LEU A 96 -11.70 -7.99 0.87
C LEU A 96 -12.53 -8.89 -0.04
N GLY A 97 -13.57 -8.34 -0.67
CA GLY A 97 -14.39 -9.04 -1.66
C GLY A 97 -13.56 -9.56 -2.84
N TRP A 98 -12.61 -8.75 -3.31
CA TRP A 98 -11.70 -9.13 -4.39
C TRP A 98 -10.73 -10.26 -4.01
N LEU A 99 -10.23 -10.27 -2.78
CA LEU A 99 -9.31 -11.32 -2.29
C LEU A 99 -10.01 -12.67 -2.08
N LEU A 100 -11.29 -12.64 -1.68
CA LEU A 100 -12.13 -13.84 -1.54
C LEU A 100 -12.53 -14.41 -2.92
N ASP A 101 -12.91 -13.56 -3.88
CA ASP A 101 -13.30 -13.96 -5.24
C ASP A 101 -12.16 -14.64 -6.00
N ARG A 102 -10.91 -14.15 -5.82
CA ARG A 102 -9.71 -14.74 -6.43
C ARG A 102 -9.19 -16.00 -5.72
N GLY A 103 -9.85 -16.47 -4.65
CA GLY A 103 -9.52 -17.74 -3.98
C GLY A 103 -8.15 -17.76 -3.27
N ARG A 104 -7.58 -16.60 -2.94
CA ARG A 104 -6.30 -16.50 -2.19
C ARG A 104 -6.46 -16.79 -0.69
N ILE A 105 -7.69 -16.82 -0.20
CA ILE A 105 -8.04 -17.20 1.17
C ILE A 105 -9.16 -18.23 1.10
N GLY A 106 -8.89 -19.45 1.56
CA GLY A 106 -9.93 -20.47 1.68
C GLY A 106 -10.98 -20.07 2.71
N PRO A 107 -12.27 -20.43 2.53
CA PRO A 107 -13.29 -20.15 3.52
C PRO A 107 -12.85 -20.72 4.87
N ARG A 108 -12.87 -19.88 5.90
CA ARG A 108 -12.48 -20.26 7.26
C ARG A 108 -13.32 -21.46 7.68
N ALA A 109 -12.71 -22.62 7.76
CA ALA A 109 -13.35 -23.83 8.26
C ALA A 109 -13.56 -23.66 9.78
N SER A 110 -14.84 -23.75 10.17
CA SER A 110 -15.42 -23.95 11.50
C SER A 110 -15.18 -22.90 12.58
#